data_AF-G4ZXN8-F1
#
_entry.id   AF-G4ZXN8-F1
#
_cell.length_a   1.000
_cell.length_b   1.000
_cell.length_c   1.000
_cell.angle_alpha   90.00
_cell.angle_beta   90.00
_cell.angle_gamma   90.00
#
_symmetry.space_group_name_H-M   'P 1'
#
loop_
_entity.id
_entity.type
_entity.pdbx_description
1 polymer ?
#
loop_
_entity_poly.entity_id
_entity_poly.type
_entity_poly.pdbx_seq_one_letter_code
_entity_poly.pdbx_strand_id
1 'polypeptide(L)'
;MAQKKYFRWGKGASSCRHQTVVEVLTIPDGADVGDFQKGVYKEYERSLPREIRASALKVFASCDAKTPLEIGESLDLYGVNEDNPLLVEEPEVWYKLMEAGNNTPFAGTSVDSVSLTEDNTVKDMRNAVFAACQAILPGRVPSQLVLFKDQTAYNSSEPLAVESRLKSLGQTKETTVIVTVPVTTVRTRSREEPKDEVDEAPAKRRKASASSSKWQWKDEEEEPVYSVEGGKLFFMSQDRPTLELLESYHGNYNCAKRGEGNVVIPLIDHIPGLGKSTFSQEFIRTCRQRMDRFADASIMQSSFMDTNLTIEVGPLFIVIEIGKAFEVDLVDIEKKDRSIEFCHDILMPLFSIEKLFFLVAGWAPFLSFVPEGSSGDRLEFRRLSLDLMQPSVIEEVIENTHWDDNKTETIQAHCKLDDGQAAKSAHYLYQIVFGHPRSLLHAFRTCHSYDELVAYEPPDQPEALADGEHNGERLKQFATPLKAFVDSFRRNVPIDLSATCKAGDGKTITYAAIAYIFGIDWEGTLHRATLYIPAYIRRVLYLSYFSFREMVVQFGGN
;
A
#
# COMPACT_ATOMS: atom_id res chain seq x y z
N MET A 1 16.11 -12.05 46.59
CA MET A 1 14.97 -11.36 47.22
C MET A 1 14.52 -10.27 46.24
N ALA A 2 13.26 -9.84 46.28
CA ALA A 2 12.71 -8.88 45.33
C ALA A 2 12.04 -7.73 46.09
N GLN A 3 12.22 -6.51 45.60
CA GLN A 3 11.71 -5.27 46.18
C GLN A 3 10.60 -4.68 45.31
N LYS A 4 9.63 -4.04 45.94
CA LYS A 4 8.56 -3.31 45.25
C LYS A 4 8.97 -1.85 45.09
N LYS A 5 8.73 -1.30 43.89
CA LYS A 5 8.91 0.11 43.58
C LYS A 5 7.61 0.73 43.11
N TYR A 6 7.24 1.83 43.74
CA TYR A 6 6.07 2.62 43.41
C TYR A 6 6.46 3.71 42.44
N PHE A 7 5.69 3.88 41.37
CA PHE A 7 5.98 4.88 40.34
C PHE A 7 4.71 5.48 39.73
N ARG A 8 4.87 6.62 39.07
CA ARG A 8 3.86 7.26 38.24
C ARG A 8 4.37 7.33 36.81
N TRP A 9 3.49 7.04 35.87
CA TRP A 9 3.73 7.25 34.46
C TRP A 9 3.36 8.68 34.05
N GLY A 10 4.16 9.30 33.18
CA GLY A 10 3.94 10.63 32.65
C GLY A 10 4.38 10.74 31.19
N LYS A 11 3.76 11.66 30.44
CA LYS A 11 4.08 11.96 29.05
C LYS A 11 4.77 13.31 28.91
N GLY A 12 6.06 13.31 28.57
CA GLY A 12 6.88 14.51 28.42
C GLY A 12 7.14 15.29 29.71
N ALA A 13 8.08 16.25 29.63
CA ALA A 13 8.61 17.03 30.76
C ALA A 13 7.61 17.99 31.46
N SER A 14 6.36 18.05 31.00
CA SER A 14 5.34 18.99 31.48
C SER A 14 4.10 18.32 32.06
N SER A 15 3.97 16.99 31.95
CA SER A 15 2.79 16.26 32.43
C SER A 15 3.02 15.69 33.82
N CYS A 16 3.37 16.52 34.80
CA CYS A 16 3.28 16.11 36.19
C CYS A 16 2.82 17.26 37.06
N ARG A 17 1.55 17.18 37.48
CA ARG A 17 1.27 17.45 38.89
C ARG A 17 0.15 16.63 39.51
N HIS A 18 -0.96 16.26 38.84
CA HIS A 18 -2.12 15.75 39.62
C HIS A 18 -3.01 14.64 39.03
N GLN A 19 -2.61 13.82 38.05
CA GLN A 19 -3.60 12.95 37.36
C GLN A 19 -3.23 11.48 37.07
N THR A 20 -2.07 10.96 37.47
CA THR A 20 -1.75 9.53 37.22
C THR A 20 -1.76 8.69 38.49
N VAL A 21 -2.31 7.47 38.36
CA VAL A 21 -2.40 6.46 39.42
C VAL A 21 -0.98 6.00 39.78
N VAL A 22 -0.73 5.75 41.07
CA VAL A 22 0.54 5.17 41.51
C VAL A 22 0.50 3.66 41.23
N GLU A 23 1.51 3.18 40.51
CA GLU A 23 1.66 1.79 40.11
C GLU A 23 2.84 1.14 40.83
N VAL A 24 2.87 -0.20 40.81
CA VAL A 24 3.83 -0.99 41.57
C VAL A 24 4.53 -2.00 40.69
N LEU A 25 5.83 -1.86 40.53
CA LEU A 25 6.69 -2.81 39.84
C LEU A 25 7.53 -3.61 40.84
N THR A 26 7.64 -4.92 40.64
CA THR A 26 8.53 -5.77 41.45
C THR A 26 9.84 -6.00 40.72
N ILE A 27 10.96 -5.57 41.30
CA ILE A 27 12.29 -5.70 40.73
C ILE A 27 13.23 -6.50 41.66
N PRO A 28 14.30 -7.12 41.15
CA PRO A 28 15.29 -7.78 41.99
C PRO A 28 15.93 -6.85 43.02
N ASP A 29 16.35 -7.38 44.17
CA ASP A 29 17.15 -6.62 45.14
C ASP A 29 18.50 -6.24 44.53
N GLY A 30 18.92 -4.98 44.73
CA GLY A 30 20.12 -4.41 44.11
C GLY A 30 19.95 -4.00 42.64
N ALA A 31 18.74 -4.07 42.09
CA ALA A 31 18.43 -3.54 40.77
C ALA A 31 18.64 -2.03 40.69
N ASP A 32 19.24 -1.58 39.59
CA ASP A 32 19.48 -0.18 39.28
C ASP A 32 18.33 0.43 38.46
N VAL A 33 18.48 1.71 38.10
CA VAL A 33 17.53 2.43 37.23
C VAL A 33 17.33 1.73 35.89
N GLY A 34 18.37 1.17 35.28
CA GLY A 34 18.29 0.48 34.00
C GLY A 34 17.44 -0.79 34.05
N ASP A 35 17.55 -1.56 35.12
CA ASP A 35 16.71 -2.74 35.34
C ASP A 35 15.26 -2.38 35.61
N PHE A 36 15.02 -1.28 36.35
CA PHE A 36 13.70 -0.73 36.56
C PHE A 36 13.06 -0.23 35.24
N GLN A 37 13.79 0.51 34.42
CA GLN A 37 13.35 0.95 33.09
C GLN A 37 12.90 -0.23 32.21
N LYS A 38 13.67 -1.33 32.18
CA LYS A 38 13.29 -2.55 31.44
C LYS A 38 12.00 -3.16 31.97
N GLY A 39 11.82 -3.18 33.29
CA GLY A 39 10.61 -3.70 33.91
C GLY A 39 9.38 -2.86 33.56
N VAL A 40 9.47 -1.53 33.65
CA VAL A 40 8.39 -0.62 33.26
C VAL A 40 8.11 -0.73 31.76
N TYR A 41 9.15 -0.76 30.92
CA TYR A 41 9.00 -0.93 29.48
C TYR A 41 8.23 -2.19 29.12
N LYS A 42 8.51 -3.32 29.79
CA LYS A 42 7.82 -4.59 29.56
C LYS A 42 6.34 -4.54 29.94
N GLU A 43 6.00 -3.81 30.99
CA GLU A 43 4.61 -3.63 31.43
C GLU A 43 3.81 -2.75 30.44
N TYR A 44 4.49 -1.78 29.82
CA TYR A 44 3.92 -0.81 28.88
C TYR A 44 4.21 -1.10 27.41
N GLU A 45 4.76 -2.26 27.07
CA GLU A 45 5.24 -2.61 25.73
C GLU A 45 4.13 -2.48 24.66
N ARG A 46 2.87 -2.79 25.01
CA ARG A 46 1.73 -2.70 24.09
C ARG A 46 1.23 -1.27 23.85
N SER A 47 1.53 -0.35 24.76
CA SER A 47 1.10 1.05 24.72
C SER A 47 2.20 2.01 24.26
N LEU A 48 3.46 1.58 24.31
CA LEU A 48 4.59 2.35 23.84
C LEU A 48 4.79 2.18 22.32
N PRO A 49 5.13 3.26 21.59
CA PRO A 49 5.60 3.14 20.21
C PRO A 49 6.80 2.19 20.11
N ARG A 50 6.85 1.40 19.03
CA ARG A 50 7.87 0.34 18.82
C ARG A 50 9.29 0.89 18.75
N GLU A 51 9.43 2.18 18.51
CA GLU A 51 10.68 2.89 18.30
C GLU A 51 11.35 3.33 19.62
N ILE A 52 10.61 3.31 20.74
CA ILE A 52 11.13 3.69 22.06
C ILE A 52 11.84 2.47 22.68
N ARG A 53 13.06 2.67 23.17
CA ARG A 53 13.78 1.64 23.94
C ARG A 53 13.56 1.87 25.43
N ALA A 54 13.67 0.81 26.24
CA ALA A 54 13.59 0.91 27.70
C ALA A 54 14.51 2.00 28.28
N SER A 55 15.74 2.12 27.76
CA SER A 55 16.73 3.12 28.19
C SER A 55 16.36 4.57 27.86
N ALA A 56 15.35 4.78 27.01
CA ALA A 56 14.88 6.12 26.63
C ALA A 56 13.86 6.70 27.62
N LEU A 57 13.31 5.87 28.51
CA LEU A 57 12.40 6.32 29.57
C LEU A 57 13.19 7.10 30.62
N LYS A 58 12.78 8.33 30.93
CA LYS A 58 13.45 9.13 31.96
C LYS A 58 12.85 8.81 33.32
N VAL A 59 13.69 8.39 34.27
CA VAL A 59 13.26 8.05 35.63
C VAL A 59 13.71 9.16 36.56
N PHE A 60 12.82 9.72 37.35
CA PHE A 60 13.10 10.79 38.31
C PHE A 60 12.81 10.31 39.73
N ALA A 61 13.60 10.79 40.69
CA ALA A 61 13.45 10.45 42.10
C ALA A 61 12.05 10.77 42.67
N SER A 62 11.39 11.81 42.15
CA SER A 62 10.05 12.25 42.54
C SER A 62 9.45 13.18 41.48
N CYS A 63 8.19 13.55 41.63
CA CYS A 63 7.49 14.51 40.74
C CYS A 63 8.08 15.94 40.77
N ASP A 64 8.89 16.29 41.77
CA ASP A 64 9.52 17.62 41.88
C ASP A 64 11.01 17.61 41.50
N ALA A 65 11.57 16.43 41.20
CA ALA A 65 12.94 16.30 40.77
C ALA A 65 13.13 16.88 39.35
N LYS A 66 14.15 17.71 39.18
CA LYS A 66 14.43 18.41 37.90
C LYS A 66 15.32 17.62 36.94
N THR A 67 16.04 16.64 37.46
CA THR A 67 17.02 15.85 36.72
C THR A 67 16.70 14.37 36.84
N PRO A 68 16.74 13.61 35.75
CA PRO A 68 16.55 12.17 35.80
C PRO A 68 17.71 11.50 36.52
N LEU A 69 17.44 10.33 37.09
CA LEU A 69 18.41 9.40 37.66
C LEU A 69 19.20 8.73 36.54
N GLU A 70 20.46 8.44 36.80
CA GLU A 70 21.36 7.80 35.84
C GLU A 70 21.11 6.28 35.76
N ILE A 71 21.35 5.67 34.58
CA ILE A 71 21.01 4.27 34.27
C ILE A 71 21.64 3.24 35.26
N GLY A 72 22.72 3.59 35.96
CA GLY A 72 23.37 2.75 36.98
C GLY A 72 23.15 3.18 38.43
N GLU A 73 22.30 4.16 38.68
CA GLU A 73 22.02 4.63 40.05
C GLU A 73 21.19 3.60 40.83
N SER A 74 21.52 3.40 42.11
CA SER A 74 20.75 2.51 42.96
C SER A 74 19.37 3.10 43.27
N LEU A 75 18.33 2.27 43.15
CA LEU A 75 16.97 2.64 43.49
C LEU A 75 16.60 2.39 44.96
N ASP A 76 17.53 1.93 45.80
CA ASP A 76 17.22 1.46 47.17
C ASP A 76 16.47 2.51 48.02
N LEU A 77 16.74 3.80 47.78
CA LEU A 77 16.14 4.92 48.53
C LEU A 77 14.92 5.57 47.86
N TYR A 78 14.57 5.17 46.63
CA TYR A 78 13.53 5.81 45.83
C TYR A 78 12.34 4.89 45.57
N GLY A 79 11.14 5.48 45.40
CA GLY A 79 9.92 4.73 45.07
C GLY A 79 9.54 3.66 46.09
N VAL A 80 9.83 3.88 47.39
CA VAL A 80 9.66 2.86 48.43
C VAL A 80 8.21 2.75 48.91
N ASN A 81 7.40 3.79 48.70
CA ASN A 81 5.99 3.86 49.08
C ASN A 81 5.18 4.75 48.11
N GLU A 82 3.86 4.72 48.25
CA GLU A 82 2.93 5.48 47.40
C GLU A 82 3.01 7.00 47.60
N ASP A 83 3.48 7.46 48.75
CA ASP A 83 3.60 8.88 49.09
C ASP A 83 4.80 9.54 48.38
N ASN A 84 5.83 8.77 48.06
CA ASN A 84 7.01 9.22 47.31
C ASN A 84 7.34 8.26 46.15
N PRO A 85 6.49 8.23 45.12
CA PRO A 85 6.69 7.36 43.97
C PRO A 85 7.76 7.96 43.03
N LEU A 86 8.48 7.08 42.33
CA LEU A 86 9.31 7.45 41.19
C LEU A 86 8.43 8.07 40.09
N LEU A 87 8.99 8.98 39.29
CA LEU A 87 8.33 9.46 38.09
C LEU A 87 9.02 8.86 36.86
N VAL A 88 8.26 8.22 35.99
CA VAL A 88 8.74 7.70 34.71
C VAL A 88 8.10 8.52 33.60
N GLU A 89 8.94 9.21 32.82
CA GLU A 89 8.51 10.03 31.69
C GLU A 89 8.82 9.35 30.36
N GLU A 90 7.78 9.24 29.53
CA GLU A 90 7.90 8.97 28.10
C GLU A 90 8.48 10.21 27.40
N PRO A 91 9.54 10.07 26.58
CA PRO A 91 10.12 11.20 25.88
C PRO A 91 9.19 11.68 24.75
N GLU A 92 8.83 12.96 24.78
CA GLU A 92 7.97 13.59 23.78
C GLU A 92 8.64 14.82 23.15
N VAL A 93 8.40 14.99 21.85
CA VAL A 93 8.80 16.16 21.08
C VAL A 93 7.54 16.84 20.54
N TRP A 94 7.31 18.07 20.99
CA TRP A 94 6.21 18.93 20.59
C TRP A 94 6.46 19.56 19.23
N TYR A 95 5.43 19.57 18.38
CA TYR A 95 5.46 20.10 17.03
C TYR A 95 4.21 20.92 16.71
N LYS A 96 4.32 21.79 15.71
CA LYS A 96 3.22 22.58 15.16
C LYS A 96 3.26 22.54 13.65
N LEU A 97 2.12 22.20 13.04
CA LEU A 97 1.97 22.19 11.59
C LEU A 97 1.66 23.59 11.05
N MET A 98 2.43 24.00 10.06
CA MET A 98 2.30 25.27 9.36
C MET A 98 2.14 25.01 7.86
N GLU A 99 1.39 25.86 7.18
CA GLU A 99 1.27 25.84 5.74
C GLU A 99 2.45 26.60 5.10
N ALA A 100 3.04 26.05 4.04
CA ALA A 100 4.25 26.63 3.45
C ALA A 100 3.97 27.90 2.64
N GLY A 101 4.51 29.05 3.09
CA GLY A 101 4.51 30.29 2.31
C GLY A 101 3.50 31.36 2.73
N ASN A 102 2.60 31.08 3.67
CA ASN A 102 1.63 32.05 4.19
C ASN A 102 1.67 32.23 5.72
N ASN A 103 2.60 31.58 6.43
CA ASN A 103 2.75 31.64 7.88
C ASN A 103 1.45 31.35 8.66
N THR A 104 0.53 30.57 8.09
CA THR A 104 -0.70 30.15 8.78
C THR A 104 -0.56 28.74 9.34
N PRO A 105 -1.17 28.45 10.52
CA PRO A 105 -1.31 27.08 11.00
C PRO A 105 -2.03 26.22 9.96
N PHE A 106 -1.61 24.96 9.81
CA PHE A 106 -2.29 24.03 8.91
C PHE A 106 -3.74 23.81 9.37
N ALA A 107 -4.70 23.85 8.45
CA ALA A 107 -6.12 23.85 8.80
C ALA A 107 -6.50 22.61 9.64
N GLY A 108 -7.24 22.84 10.73
CA GLY A 108 -7.70 21.77 11.62
C GLY A 108 -6.62 21.20 12.56
N THR A 109 -5.47 21.85 12.67
CA THR A 109 -4.37 21.38 13.54
C THR A 109 -4.10 22.34 14.70
N SER A 110 -3.67 21.77 15.83
CA SER A 110 -3.12 22.50 16.97
C SER A 110 -1.68 22.05 17.23
N VAL A 111 -1.05 22.65 18.22
CA VAL A 111 0.21 22.10 18.76
C VAL A 111 -0.05 20.70 19.29
N ASP A 112 0.83 19.76 18.94
CA ASP A 112 0.70 18.34 19.27
C ASP A 112 2.10 17.73 19.56
N SER A 113 2.19 16.49 20.03
CA SER A 113 3.46 15.83 20.36
C SER A 113 3.59 14.45 19.72
N VAL A 114 4.85 14.06 19.46
CA VAL A 114 5.21 12.69 19.03
C VAL A 114 6.26 12.13 19.98
N SER A 115 6.18 10.84 20.27
CA SER A 115 7.13 10.20 21.18
C SER A 115 8.44 9.91 20.46
N LEU A 116 9.45 10.74 20.73
CA LEU A 116 10.78 10.67 20.13
C LEU A 116 11.84 11.05 21.16
N THR A 117 13.03 10.48 21.00
CA THR A 117 14.18 10.71 21.87
C THR A 117 15.09 11.82 21.32
N GLU A 118 15.96 12.34 22.17
CA GLU A 118 16.95 13.38 21.81
C GLU A 118 17.97 12.89 20.76
N ASP A 119 18.15 11.57 20.66
CA ASP A 119 19.04 10.91 19.69
C ASP A 119 18.40 10.69 18.33
N ASN A 120 17.07 10.81 18.22
CA ASN A 120 16.38 10.69 16.95
C ASN A 120 16.77 11.83 16.01
N THR A 121 16.67 11.55 14.71
CA THR A 121 16.99 12.50 13.65
C THR A 121 15.77 13.29 13.20
N VAL A 122 15.99 14.38 12.47
CA VAL A 122 14.92 15.13 11.78
C VAL A 122 14.15 14.23 10.81
N LYS A 123 14.80 13.25 10.19
CA LYS A 123 14.14 12.23 9.36
C LYS A 123 13.15 11.39 10.17
N ASP A 124 13.53 10.92 11.35
CA ASP A 124 12.65 10.15 12.23
C ASP A 124 11.44 11.00 12.66
N MET A 125 11.67 12.29 12.95
CA MET A 125 10.60 13.21 13.27
C MET A 125 9.62 13.45 12.12
N ARG A 126 10.10 13.55 10.88
CA ARG A 126 9.22 13.63 9.70
C ARG A 126 8.32 12.41 9.58
N ASN A 127 8.88 11.23 9.77
CA ASN A 127 8.13 9.98 9.68
C ASN A 127 7.07 9.89 10.78
N ALA A 128 7.44 10.22 12.03
CA ALA A 128 6.54 10.19 13.17
C ALA A 128 5.39 11.21 13.02
N VAL A 129 5.69 12.45 12.65
CA VAL A 129 4.67 13.49 12.42
C VAL A 129 3.76 13.13 11.24
N PHE A 130 4.32 12.58 10.16
CA PHE A 130 3.53 12.12 9.02
C PHE A 130 2.58 10.97 9.41
N ALA A 131 3.06 9.99 10.20
CA ALA A 131 2.24 8.89 10.68
C ALA A 131 1.10 9.39 11.58
N ALA A 132 1.39 10.31 12.50
CA ALA A 132 0.38 10.91 13.38
C ALA A 132 -0.67 11.72 12.60
N CYS A 133 -0.27 12.39 11.52
CA CYS A 133 -1.12 13.28 10.73
C CYS A 133 -1.56 12.69 9.38
N GLN A 134 -1.46 11.37 9.19
CA GLN A 134 -1.72 10.74 7.89
C GLN A 134 -3.14 11.03 7.35
N ALA A 135 -4.13 11.07 8.23
CA ALA A 135 -5.52 11.34 7.89
C ALA A 135 -5.75 12.76 7.31
N ILE A 136 -4.91 13.73 7.70
CA ILE A 136 -5.01 15.14 7.29
C ILE A 136 -3.95 15.54 6.24
N LEU A 137 -3.06 14.60 5.87
CA LEU A 137 -2.03 14.78 4.85
C LEU A 137 -2.19 13.78 3.67
N PRO A 138 -3.38 13.70 3.02
CA PRO A 138 -3.59 12.73 1.95
C PRO A 138 -2.67 12.98 0.75
N GLY A 139 -2.10 11.91 0.20
CA GLY A 139 -1.27 11.96 -1.02
C GLY A 139 0.12 12.58 -0.84
N ARG A 140 0.54 12.85 0.40
CA ARG A 140 1.88 13.35 0.71
C ARG A 140 2.80 12.23 1.16
N VAL A 141 4.10 12.50 1.12
CA VAL A 141 5.13 11.59 1.67
C VAL A 141 5.95 12.32 2.73
N PRO A 142 6.52 11.61 3.73
CA PRO A 142 7.28 12.23 4.82
C PRO A 142 8.41 13.16 4.36
N SER A 143 9.04 12.87 3.21
CA SER A 143 10.14 13.67 2.66
C SER A 143 9.73 15.08 2.23
N GLN A 144 8.42 15.32 2.01
CA GLN A 144 7.88 16.63 1.65
C GLN A 144 7.72 17.58 2.85
N LEU A 145 7.77 17.07 4.08
CA LEU A 145 7.71 17.89 5.28
C LEU A 145 9.07 18.55 5.55
N VAL A 146 9.07 19.86 5.86
CA VAL A 146 10.31 20.59 6.22
C VAL A 146 10.21 21.05 7.67
N LEU A 147 11.29 20.82 8.44
CA LEU A 147 11.32 21.10 9.87
C LEU A 147 12.20 22.30 10.17
N PHE A 148 11.76 23.14 11.09
CA PHE A 148 12.49 24.29 11.61
C PHE A 148 12.50 24.21 13.13
N LYS A 149 13.64 24.59 13.74
CA LYS A 149 13.82 24.48 15.21
C LYS A 149 12.78 25.26 16.00
N ASP A 150 12.33 26.40 15.49
CA ASP A 150 11.41 27.32 16.15
C ASP A 150 10.78 28.28 15.11
N GLN A 151 9.87 29.13 15.57
CA GLN A 151 9.22 30.15 14.72
C GLN A 151 10.22 31.15 14.13
N THR A 152 11.32 31.46 14.80
CA THR A 152 12.34 32.42 14.34
C THR A 152 13.10 31.84 13.14
N ALA A 153 13.51 30.57 13.22
CA ALA A 153 14.18 29.85 12.15
C ALA A 153 13.26 29.66 10.94
N TYR A 154 11.98 29.38 11.18
CA TYR A 154 10.97 29.33 10.13
C TYR A 154 10.82 30.68 9.42
N ASN A 155 10.70 31.78 10.16
CA ASN A 155 10.60 33.13 9.59
C ASN A 155 11.87 33.51 8.80
N SER A 156 13.04 33.04 9.22
CA SER A 156 14.33 33.24 8.54
C SER A 156 14.62 32.22 7.43
N SER A 157 13.69 31.29 7.14
CA SER A 157 13.84 30.22 6.14
C SER A 157 15.10 29.36 6.32
N GLU A 158 15.43 29.03 7.57
CA GLU A 158 16.60 28.22 7.94
C GLU A 158 16.15 26.80 8.39
N PRO A 159 16.00 25.85 7.44
CA PRO A 159 15.52 24.51 7.76
C PRO A 159 16.57 23.66 8.47
N LEU A 160 16.12 22.73 9.30
CA LEU A 160 16.98 21.74 9.91
C LEU A 160 17.46 20.70 8.88
N ALA A 161 18.74 20.33 8.97
CA ALA A 161 19.31 19.28 8.15
C ALA A 161 18.68 17.92 8.48
N VAL A 162 18.38 17.13 7.45
CA VAL A 162 17.63 15.85 7.56
C VAL A 162 18.27 14.86 8.54
N GLU A 163 19.60 14.81 8.55
CA GLU A 163 20.38 13.90 9.39
C GLU A 163 20.79 14.53 10.75
N SER A 164 20.34 15.75 11.04
CA SER A 164 20.63 16.38 12.33
C SER A 164 19.81 15.74 13.45
N ARG A 165 20.43 15.55 14.62
CA ARG A 165 19.77 15.05 15.83
C ARG A 165 18.85 16.10 16.44
N LEU A 166 17.73 15.66 17.01
CA LEU A 166 16.74 16.51 17.65
C LEU A 166 17.28 17.19 18.91
N LYS A 167 18.18 16.55 19.67
CA LYS A 167 18.76 17.10 20.91
C LYS A 167 17.64 17.64 21.82
N SER A 168 17.66 18.94 22.14
CA SER A 168 16.71 19.62 23.02
C SER A 168 15.56 20.33 22.29
N LEU A 169 15.25 19.97 21.06
CA LEU A 169 14.15 20.57 20.29
C LEU A 169 12.80 20.06 20.76
N GLY A 170 11.77 20.91 20.78
CA GLY A 170 10.40 20.49 21.05
C GLY A 170 10.14 19.96 22.46
N GLN A 171 10.96 20.30 23.46
CA GLN A 171 10.80 19.77 24.82
C GLN A 171 9.52 20.26 25.53
N THR A 172 8.96 21.39 25.09
CA THR A 172 7.75 21.98 25.67
C THR A 172 6.81 22.53 24.58
N LYS A 173 5.56 22.82 24.95
CA LYS A 173 4.55 23.47 24.08
C LYS A 173 5.00 24.84 23.56
N GLU A 174 5.86 25.55 24.28
CA GLU A 174 6.39 26.85 23.91
C GLU A 174 7.61 26.75 22.98
N THR A 175 8.30 25.61 23.01
CA THR A 175 9.52 25.34 22.23
C THR A 175 9.27 24.36 21.09
N THR A 176 8.06 24.38 20.52
CA THR A 176 7.63 23.45 19.47
C THR A 176 8.47 23.56 18.21
N VAL A 177 8.78 22.41 17.62
CA VAL A 177 9.35 22.33 16.27
C VAL A 177 8.28 22.73 15.25
N ILE A 178 8.63 23.62 14.33
CA ILE A 178 7.73 24.01 13.25
C ILE A 178 7.89 23.03 12.09
N VAL A 179 6.79 22.40 11.69
CA VAL A 179 6.74 21.46 10.57
C VAL A 179 5.90 22.09 9.47
N THR A 180 6.51 22.35 8.31
CA THR A 180 5.79 22.94 7.19
C THR A 180 5.29 21.88 6.23
N VAL A 181 4.04 22.06 5.84
CA VAL A 181 3.35 21.27 4.83
C VAL A 181 3.38 22.07 3.53
N PRO A 182 4.02 21.57 2.45
CA PRO A 182 4.12 22.34 1.21
C PRO A 182 2.75 22.66 0.65
N VAL A 183 2.47 23.94 0.37
CA VAL A 183 1.26 24.31 -0.37
C VAL A 183 1.36 23.70 -1.75
N THR A 184 0.28 23.08 -2.21
CA THR A 184 0.09 22.63 -3.59
C THR A 184 0.04 23.87 -4.50
N THR A 185 1.17 24.54 -4.66
CA THR A 185 1.34 25.69 -5.53
C THR A 185 1.72 25.17 -6.90
N VAL A 186 0.72 25.12 -7.78
CA VAL A 186 0.98 25.19 -9.22
C VAL A 186 1.63 26.55 -9.45
N ARG A 187 2.97 26.58 -9.52
CA ARG A 187 3.73 27.78 -9.87
C ARG A 187 3.49 28.10 -11.35
N THR A 188 2.52 28.96 -11.64
CA THR A 188 2.51 29.72 -12.88
C THR A 188 3.69 30.68 -12.88
N ARG A 189 4.68 30.43 -13.75
CA ARG A 189 5.67 31.44 -14.13
C ARG A 189 4.93 32.55 -14.88
N SER A 190 4.59 33.62 -14.18
CA SER A 190 4.11 34.85 -14.80
C SER A 190 5.29 35.55 -15.46
N ARG A 191 5.32 35.51 -16.79
CA ARG A 191 6.12 36.41 -17.61
C ARG A 191 5.52 37.82 -17.48
N GLU A 192 6.33 38.75 -16.99
CA GLU A 192 6.01 40.19 -16.97
C GLU A 192 5.79 40.69 -18.40
N GLU A 193 4.73 41.49 -18.60
CA GLU A 193 4.81 42.69 -19.42
C GLU A 193 3.74 43.71 -18.95
N PRO A 194 4.00 45.03 -19.04
CA PRO A 194 3.29 46.08 -18.30
C PRO A 194 2.35 46.93 -19.16
N LYS A 195 1.33 47.56 -18.53
CA LYS A 195 1.03 49.01 -18.54
C LYS A 195 -0.47 49.39 -18.46
N ASP A 196 -0.70 50.36 -17.56
CA ASP A 196 -1.59 51.55 -17.61
C ASP A 196 -3.12 51.35 -17.76
N GLU A 197 -4.03 52.10 -17.15
CA GLU A 197 -4.11 53.09 -16.06
C GLU A 197 -5.63 53.29 -15.78
N VAL A 198 -5.98 53.56 -14.51
CA VAL A 198 -7.06 54.46 -14.01
C VAL A 198 -8.55 54.21 -14.38
N ASP A 199 -9.38 53.88 -13.36
CA ASP A 199 -10.34 54.87 -12.80
C ASP A 199 -11.01 54.42 -11.47
N GLU A 200 -11.25 55.41 -10.59
CA GLU A 200 -11.65 55.31 -9.17
C GLU A 200 -13.17 55.16 -8.89
N ALA A 201 -13.49 54.23 -7.98
CA ALA A 201 -14.45 54.29 -6.84
C ALA A 201 -16.00 54.46 -7.05
N PRO A 202 -16.87 54.16 -6.04
CA PRO A 202 -16.83 53.13 -5.00
C PRO A 202 -18.15 52.33 -4.80
N ALA A 203 -18.01 51.12 -4.22
CA ALA A 203 -18.93 50.43 -3.31
C ALA A 203 -20.47 50.43 -3.57
N LYS A 204 -20.99 49.31 -4.10
CA LYS A 204 -22.26 48.72 -3.64
C LYS A 204 -22.14 47.20 -3.52
N ARG A 205 -22.27 46.75 -2.27
CA ARG A 205 -22.52 45.36 -1.82
C ARG A 205 -23.36 44.57 -2.84
N ARG A 206 -22.73 43.59 -3.49
CA ARG A 206 -23.39 42.36 -3.93
C ARG A 206 -22.65 41.21 -3.27
N LYS A 207 -23.40 40.34 -2.61
CA LYS A 207 -22.93 39.04 -2.08
C LYS A 207 -22.00 38.41 -3.13
N ALA A 208 -20.72 38.29 -2.80
CA ALA A 208 -19.84 37.42 -3.55
C ALA A 208 -20.34 36.00 -3.31
N SER A 209 -21.02 35.47 -4.33
CA SER A 209 -21.11 34.04 -4.57
C SER A 209 -19.74 33.43 -4.32
N ALA A 210 -19.70 32.36 -3.54
CA ALA A 210 -18.54 31.49 -3.45
C ALA A 210 -17.96 31.33 -4.87
N SER A 211 -16.72 31.77 -5.06
CA SER A 211 -15.97 31.48 -6.26
C SER A 211 -15.94 29.96 -6.36
N SER A 212 -16.79 29.40 -7.22
CA SER A 212 -16.70 28.02 -7.64
C SER A 212 -15.23 27.81 -8.00
N SER A 213 -14.54 27.01 -7.21
CA SER A 213 -13.22 26.50 -7.57
C SER A 213 -13.47 25.63 -8.79
N LYS A 214 -13.44 26.26 -9.96
CA LYS A 214 -13.64 25.60 -11.24
C LYS A 214 -12.62 24.46 -11.28
N TRP A 215 -13.08 23.22 -11.19
CA TRP A 215 -12.22 22.05 -11.25
C TRP A 215 -11.37 22.18 -12.51
N GLN A 216 -10.07 22.38 -12.31
CA GLN A 216 -9.11 22.34 -13.41
C GLN A 216 -8.65 20.89 -13.47
N TRP A 217 -9.09 20.18 -14.51
CA TRP A 217 -8.48 18.92 -14.89
C TRP A 217 -6.98 19.16 -15.06
N LYS A 218 -6.15 18.17 -14.67
CA LYS A 218 -4.77 18.17 -15.13
C LYS A 218 -4.81 18.29 -16.65
N ASP A 219 -4.00 19.20 -17.20
CA ASP A 219 -3.80 19.29 -18.65
C ASP A 219 -3.51 17.90 -19.20
N GLU A 220 -3.99 17.62 -20.42
CA GLU A 220 -3.92 16.33 -21.10
C GLU A 220 -2.67 15.56 -20.70
N GLU A 221 -2.84 14.40 -20.05
CA GLU A 221 -1.73 13.54 -19.66
C GLU A 221 -0.83 13.34 -20.89
N GLU A 222 0.40 13.86 -20.82
CA GLU A 222 1.44 13.56 -21.81
C GLU A 222 1.44 12.06 -22.06
N GLU A 223 1.57 11.66 -23.33
CA GLU A 223 1.51 10.25 -23.72
C GLU A 223 2.37 9.40 -22.77
N PRO A 224 1.80 8.33 -22.18
CA PRO A 224 2.51 7.57 -21.17
C PRO A 224 3.83 7.09 -21.75
N VAL A 225 4.92 7.45 -21.06
CA VAL A 225 6.23 6.89 -21.38
C VAL A 225 6.30 5.50 -20.79
N TYR A 226 6.35 4.50 -21.67
CA TYR A 226 6.62 3.12 -21.31
C TYR A 226 8.13 2.94 -21.26
N SER A 227 8.68 2.88 -20.05
CA SER A 227 10.11 2.77 -19.82
C SER A 227 10.45 1.71 -18.76
N VAL A 228 11.59 1.05 -18.92
CA VAL A 228 12.13 0.11 -17.93
C VAL A 228 12.52 0.84 -16.63
N GLU A 229 13.14 2.01 -16.74
CA GLU A 229 13.47 2.89 -15.61
C GLU A 229 12.21 3.31 -14.82
N GLY A 230 11.21 3.84 -15.52
CA GLY A 230 9.91 4.22 -14.95
C GLY A 230 9.06 3.04 -14.48
N GLY A 231 9.51 1.80 -14.73
CA GLY A 231 8.86 0.58 -14.28
C GLY A 231 7.56 0.25 -15.01
N LYS A 232 7.43 0.72 -16.25
CA LYS A 232 6.24 0.57 -17.08
C LYS A 232 6.62 -0.11 -18.40
N LEU A 233 6.19 -1.36 -18.56
CA LEU A 233 6.28 -2.04 -19.85
C LEU A 233 5.24 -1.48 -20.82
N PHE A 234 5.54 -1.54 -22.11
CA PHE A 234 4.60 -1.22 -23.16
C PHE A 234 3.30 -2.00 -22.95
N PHE A 235 2.18 -1.27 -22.90
CA PHE A 235 0.88 -1.87 -22.66
C PHE A 235 0.21 -2.16 -24.00
N MET A 236 0.11 -3.45 -24.33
CA MET A 236 -0.82 -3.91 -25.36
C MET A 236 -2.21 -4.04 -24.76
N SER A 237 -3.23 -3.49 -25.43
CA SER A 237 -4.60 -3.61 -24.98
C SER A 237 -4.98 -5.08 -24.83
N GLN A 238 -5.30 -5.50 -23.60
CA GLN A 238 -6.01 -6.75 -23.40
C GLN A 238 -7.45 -6.50 -23.82
N ASP A 239 -7.73 -6.69 -25.11
CA ASP A 239 -9.02 -6.34 -25.73
C ASP A 239 -10.18 -7.01 -24.99
N ARG A 240 -9.99 -8.24 -24.52
CA ARG A 240 -11.02 -9.00 -23.82
C ARG A 240 -11.44 -8.41 -22.47
N PRO A 241 -10.58 -8.26 -21.44
CA PRO A 241 -11.00 -7.69 -20.16
C PRO A 241 -11.44 -6.22 -20.30
N THR A 242 -10.91 -5.50 -21.30
CA THR A 242 -11.41 -4.16 -21.66
C THR A 242 -12.86 -4.20 -22.12
N LEU A 243 -13.21 -5.12 -23.04
CA LEU A 243 -14.57 -5.30 -23.53
C LEU A 243 -15.52 -5.77 -22.41
N GLU A 244 -15.11 -6.76 -21.62
CA GLU A 244 -15.90 -7.28 -20.49
C GLU A 244 -16.19 -6.19 -19.44
N LEU A 245 -15.21 -5.29 -19.19
CA LEU A 245 -15.40 -4.13 -18.31
C LEU A 245 -16.37 -3.11 -18.91
N LEU A 246 -16.25 -2.81 -20.21
CA LEU A 246 -17.19 -1.93 -20.91
C LEU A 246 -18.63 -2.48 -20.89
N GLU A 247 -18.79 -3.78 -21.12
CA GLU A 247 -20.10 -4.44 -21.05
C GLU A 247 -20.71 -4.35 -19.65
N SER A 248 -19.89 -4.55 -18.61
CA SER A 248 -20.32 -4.42 -17.21
C SER A 248 -20.80 -3.00 -16.90
N TYR A 249 -20.04 -1.99 -17.34
CA TYR A 249 -20.40 -0.58 -17.16
C TYR A 249 -21.65 -0.19 -17.93
N HIS A 250 -21.80 -0.68 -19.16
CA HIS A 250 -23.02 -0.46 -19.93
C HIS A 250 -24.24 -1.13 -19.27
N GLY A 251 -24.07 -2.33 -18.72
CA GLY A 251 -25.10 -3.03 -17.94
C GLY A 251 -25.53 -2.22 -16.72
N ASN A 252 -24.57 -1.77 -15.91
CA ASN A 252 -24.84 -0.98 -14.70
C ASN A 252 -25.50 0.36 -15.00
N TYR A 253 -25.05 1.07 -16.03
CA TYR A 253 -25.70 2.32 -16.47
C TYR A 253 -27.18 2.10 -16.81
N ASN A 254 -27.49 1.05 -17.57
CA ASN A 254 -28.87 0.73 -17.92
C ASN A 254 -29.70 0.33 -16.69
N CYS A 255 -29.11 -0.39 -15.73
CA CYS A 255 -29.76 -0.71 -14.46
C CYS A 255 -30.07 0.55 -13.64
N ALA A 256 -29.10 1.46 -13.51
CA ALA A 256 -29.28 2.74 -12.82
C ALA A 256 -30.40 3.59 -13.47
N LYS A 257 -30.40 3.67 -14.81
CA LYS A 257 -31.38 4.45 -15.59
C LYS A 257 -32.80 3.89 -15.50
N ARG A 258 -32.96 2.56 -15.48
CA ARG A 258 -34.27 1.90 -15.51
C ARG A 258 -34.79 1.52 -14.12
N GLY A 259 -33.92 1.51 -13.11
CA GLY A 259 -34.25 1.03 -11.76
C GLY A 259 -34.47 -0.49 -11.65
N GLU A 260 -34.10 -1.23 -12.70
CA GLU A 260 -34.36 -2.66 -12.85
C GLU A 260 -33.10 -3.37 -13.38
N GLY A 261 -32.85 -4.59 -12.88
CA GLY A 261 -31.70 -5.42 -13.25
C GLY A 261 -30.74 -5.69 -12.09
N ASN A 262 -29.73 -6.52 -12.36
CA ASN A 262 -28.67 -6.82 -11.41
C ASN A 262 -27.50 -5.86 -11.62
N VAL A 263 -26.93 -5.38 -10.52
CA VAL A 263 -25.69 -4.60 -10.53
C VAL A 263 -24.51 -5.55 -10.65
N VAL A 264 -23.67 -5.33 -11.66
CA VAL A 264 -22.46 -6.10 -11.91
C VAL A 264 -21.26 -5.41 -11.26
N ILE A 265 -20.56 -6.07 -10.35
CA ILE A 265 -19.29 -5.62 -9.79
C ILE A 265 -18.15 -6.24 -10.57
N PRO A 266 -17.44 -5.47 -11.42
CA PRO A 266 -16.23 -5.96 -12.05
C PRO A 266 -15.11 -6.11 -11.02
N LEU A 267 -14.50 -7.30 -10.97
CA LEU A 267 -13.47 -7.69 -10.02
C LEU A 267 -12.20 -8.15 -10.74
N ILE A 268 -11.05 -7.59 -10.36
CA ILE A 268 -9.72 -8.08 -10.76
C ILE A 268 -8.96 -8.54 -9.51
N ASP A 269 -9.07 -9.82 -9.19
CA ASP A 269 -8.50 -10.45 -7.99
C ASP A 269 -7.26 -11.31 -8.27
N HIS A 270 -6.62 -11.10 -9.42
CA HIS A 270 -5.42 -11.85 -9.82
C HIS A 270 -4.22 -11.50 -8.94
N ILE A 271 -3.19 -12.35 -8.94
CA ILE A 271 -1.96 -12.21 -8.16
C ILE A 271 -1.26 -10.83 -8.30
N PRO A 272 -0.49 -10.38 -7.29
CA PRO A 272 0.25 -9.13 -7.37
C PRO A 272 1.31 -9.15 -8.49
N GLY A 273 1.29 -8.16 -9.39
CA GLY A 273 2.33 -8.00 -10.43
C GLY A 273 1.87 -8.18 -11.86
N LEU A 274 0.65 -8.68 -12.08
CA LEU A 274 0.02 -8.81 -13.40
C LEU A 274 -0.46 -7.50 -14.04
N GLY A 275 -0.10 -6.34 -13.50
CA GLY A 275 -0.42 -5.05 -14.13
C GLY A 275 -1.85 -4.53 -13.92
N LYS A 276 -2.57 -4.96 -12.86
CA LYS A 276 -3.92 -4.44 -12.52
C LYS A 276 -4.02 -2.92 -12.52
N SER A 277 -3.04 -2.24 -11.91
CA SER A 277 -2.98 -0.78 -11.84
C SER A 277 -2.74 -0.17 -13.22
N THR A 278 -1.83 -0.74 -14.02
CA THR A 278 -1.55 -0.32 -15.39
C THR A 278 -2.77 -0.50 -16.29
N PHE A 279 -3.45 -1.66 -16.22
CA PHE A 279 -4.71 -1.92 -16.92
C PHE A 279 -5.75 -0.87 -16.60
N SER A 280 -5.93 -0.54 -15.31
CA SER A 280 -6.91 0.46 -14.88
C SER A 280 -6.61 1.86 -15.43
N GLN A 281 -5.33 2.27 -15.41
CA GLN A 281 -4.88 3.56 -15.96
C GLN A 281 -5.10 3.62 -17.47
N GLU A 282 -4.68 2.59 -18.20
CA GLU A 282 -4.82 2.51 -19.65
C GLU A 282 -6.27 2.39 -20.11
N PHE A 283 -7.11 1.72 -19.33
CA PHE A 283 -8.55 1.69 -19.56
C PHE A 283 -9.16 3.09 -19.46
N ILE A 284 -8.84 3.84 -18.40
CA ILE A 284 -9.32 5.22 -18.21
C ILE A 284 -8.84 6.11 -19.36
N ARG A 285 -7.55 6.00 -19.74
CA ARG A 285 -6.96 6.74 -20.86
C ARG A 285 -7.67 6.44 -22.18
N THR A 286 -7.87 5.15 -22.49
CA THR A 286 -8.56 4.70 -23.70
C THR A 286 -10.00 5.20 -23.73
N CYS A 287 -10.70 5.19 -22.60
CA CYS A 287 -12.04 5.73 -22.49
C CYS A 287 -12.06 7.23 -22.79
N ARG A 288 -11.14 8.02 -22.22
CA ARG A 288 -11.02 9.47 -22.51
C ARG A 288 -10.77 9.74 -24.00
N GLN A 289 -9.76 9.10 -24.58
CA GLN A 289 -9.41 9.26 -26.00
C GLN A 289 -10.54 8.86 -26.94
N ARG A 290 -11.29 7.81 -26.61
CA ARG A 290 -12.48 7.41 -27.37
C ARG A 290 -13.60 8.44 -27.18
N MET A 291 -13.85 8.91 -25.96
CA MET A 291 -14.87 9.93 -25.69
C MET A 291 -14.61 11.24 -26.45
N ASP A 292 -13.35 11.67 -26.59
CA ASP A 292 -12.98 12.84 -27.39
C ASP A 292 -13.21 12.62 -28.89
N ARG A 293 -12.99 11.40 -29.40
CA ARG A 293 -13.28 11.02 -30.79
C ARG A 293 -14.78 10.84 -31.07
N PHE A 294 -15.57 10.50 -30.05
CA PHE A 294 -17.03 10.33 -30.16
C PHE A 294 -17.83 11.62 -29.87
N ALA A 295 -17.16 12.74 -29.56
CA ALA A 295 -17.81 14.06 -29.52
C ALA A 295 -18.49 14.44 -30.84
N ASP A 296 -18.11 13.80 -31.96
CA ASP A 296 -18.74 13.93 -33.29
C ASP A 296 -19.71 12.78 -33.66
N ALA A 297 -19.88 11.75 -32.82
CA ALA A 297 -20.72 10.59 -33.13
C ALA A 297 -21.78 10.33 -32.05
N SER A 298 -22.97 10.83 -32.37
CA SER A 298 -24.30 10.80 -31.74
C SER A 298 -24.84 9.52 -31.06
N ILE A 299 -24.02 8.59 -30.56
CA ILE A 299 -24.52 7.32 -29.95
C ILE A 299 -24.59 7.38 -28.42
N MET A 300 -24.01 8.37 -27.74
CA MET A 300 -24.11 8.52 -26.27
C MET A 300 -24.69 9.86 -25.79
N GLN A 301 -25.35 10.63 -26.65
CA GLN A 301 -25.84 11.99 -26.29
C GLN A 301 -27.25 12.06 -25.69
N SER A 302 -27.98 10.95 -25.51
CA SER A 302 -29.32 11.05 -24.91
C SER A 302 -29.31 10.84 -23.39
N SER A 303 -29.52 11.95 -22.68
CA SER A 303 -29.84 12.12 -21.24
C SER A 303 -28.67 12.02 -20.25
N PHE A 304 -28.05 13.17 -19.94
CA PHE A 304 -27.00 13.33 -18.92
C PHE A 304 -27.33 14.49 -17.97
N MET A 305 -28.43 14.44 -17.21
CA MET A 305 -28.69 15.43 -16.14
C MET A 305 -29.36 14.75 -14.94
N ASP A 306 -28.59 14.44 -13.89
CA ASP A 306 -28.77 14.96 -12.52
C ASP A 306 -27.92 14.18 -11.49
N THR A 307 -26.86 14.82 -10.98
CA THR A 307 -26.35 14.73 -9.59
C THR A 307 -25.16 15.69 -9.41
N ASN A 308 -25.22 16.55 -8.39
CA ASN A 308 -24.37 17.75 -8.21
C ASN A 308 -22.85 17.55 -8.36
N LEU A 309 -22.28 16.39 -8.01
CA LEU A 309 -20.85 16.12 -8.17
C LEU A 309 -20.50 15.86 -9.65
N THR A 310 -21.22 14.93 -10.28
CA THR A 310 -21.02 14.51 -11.68
C THR A 310 -21.46 15.56 -12.72
N ILE A 311 -22.18 16.60 -12.29
CA ILE A 311 -22.46 17.80 -13.09
C ILE A 311 -21.20 18.65 -13.24
N GLU A 312 -20.36 18.71 -12.20
CA GLU A 312 -19.15 19.55 -12.18
C GLU A 312 -17.92 18.81 -12.73
N VAL A 313 -17.80 17.50 -12.47
CA VAL A 313 -16.63 16.68 -12.82
C VAL A 313 -16.90 15.59 -13.88
N GLY A 314 -18.09 15.55 -14.49
CA GLY A 314 -18.41 14.54 -15.50
C GLY A 314 -18.45 13.09 -14.96
N PRO A 315 -18.30 12.09 -15.84
CA PRO A 315 -18.22 10.68 -15.44
C PRO A 315 -17.02 10.39 -14.54
N LEU A 316 -17.24 9.66 -13.45
CA LEU A 316 -16.23 9.29 -12.47
C LEU A 316 -15.91 7.80 -12.54
N PHE A 317 -14.63 7.47 -12.65
CA PHE A 317 -14.12 6.11 -12.56
C PHE A 317 -13.33 5.95 -11.25
N ILE A 318 -13.76 5.01 -10.41
CA ILE A 318 -13.16 4.73 -9.10
C ILE A 318 -12.60 3.32 -9.12
N VAL A 319 -11.30 3.19 -8.82
CA VAL A 319 -10.65 1.88 -8.63
C VAL A 319 -10.49 1.65 -7.13
N ILE A 320 -11.02 0.54 -6.62
CA ILE A 320 -11.00 0.21 -5.18
C ILE A 320 -10.05 -0.97 -4.95
N GLU A 321 -8.99 -0.76 -4.16
CA GLU A 321 -8.12 -1.85 -3.70
C GLU A 321 -8.74 -2.56 -2.49
N ILE A 322 -9.50 -3.63 -2.73
CA ILE A 322 -10.33 -4.26 -1.69
C ILE A 322 -9.55 -5.23 -0.80
N GLY A 323 -8.48 -5.86 -1.30
CA GLY A 323 -7.78 -6.92 -0.59
C GLY A 323 -7.23 -6.49 0.77
N LYS A 324 -6.57 -5.32 0.82
CA LYS A 324 -6.00 -4.75 2.06
C LYS A 324 -7.05 -4.19 3.02
N ALA A 325 -8.19 -3.74 2.49
CA ALA A 325 -9.24 -3.13 3.31
C ALA A 325 -9.87 -4.10 4.31
N PHE A 326 -9.77 -5.42 4.03
CA PHE A 326 -10.28 -6.50 4.88
C PHE A 326 -9.16 -7.35 5.49
N GLU A 327 -7.93 -6.82 5.55
CA GLU A 327 -6.78 -7.45 6.20
C GLU A 327 -6.88 -7.30 7.73
N VAL A 328 -7.89 -7.96 8.30
CA VAL A 328 -8.18 -8.04 9.75
C VAL A 328 -7.97 -9.46 10.26
N ASP A 329 -7.83 -9.64 11.59
CA ASP A 329 -7.71 -10.95 12.25
C ASP A 329 -9.04 -11.72 12.24
N LEU A 330 -9.52 -12.06 11.04
CA LEU A 330 -10.70 -12.88 10.78
C LEU A 330 -10.35 -14.02 9.84
N VAL A 331 -11.17 -15.08 9.86
CA VAL A 331 -11.05 -16.15 8.87
C VAL A 331 -11.56 -15.70 7.51
N ASP A 332 -11.07 -16.30 6.42
CA ASP A 332 -11.38 -15.85 5.06
C ASP A 332 -12.88 -15.88 4.72
N ILE A 333 -13.65 -16.79 5.31
CA ILE A 333 -15.10 -16.86 5.12
C ILE A 333 -15.78 -15.59 5.69
N GLU A 334 -15.40 -15.17 6.90
CA GLU A 334 -15.93 -13.96 7.54
C GLU A 334 -15.49 -12.70 6.79
N LYS A 335 -14.26 -12.68 6.26
CA LYS A 335 -13.77 -11.58 5.41
C LYS A 335 -14.58 -11.47 4.12
N LYS A 336 -14.90 -12.61 3.50
CA LYS A 336 -15.74 -12.69 2.31
C LYS A 336 -17.18 -12.23 2.60
N ASP A 337 -17.76 -12.62 3.73
CA ASP A 337 -19.11 -12.16 4.07
C ASP A 337 -19.14 -10.64 4.31
N ARG A 338 -18.15 -10.09 5.03
CA ARG A 338 -18.01 -8.63 5.20
C ARG A 338 -17.76 -7.88 3.89
N SER A 339 -17.00 -8.46 2.96
CA SER A 339 -16.75 -7.81 1.67
C SER A 339 -18.00 -7.79 0.80
N ILE A 340 -18.83 -8.82 0.86
CA ILE A 340 -20.15 -8.85 0.21
C ILE A 340 -21.10 -7.84 0.87
N GLU A 341 -21.15 -7.78 2.20
CA GLU A 341 -21.93 -6.76 2.93
C GLU A 341 -21.51 -5.35 2.54
N PHE A 342 -20.20 -5.06 2.46
CA PHE A 342 -19.70 -3.78 1.97
C PHE A 342 -20.16 -3.49 0.53
N CYS A 343 -20.10 -4.48 -0.36
CA CYS A 343 -20.57 -4.32 -1.73
C CYS A 343 -22.08 -4.04 -1.78
N HIS A 344 -22.86 -4.71 -0.95
CA HIS A 344 -24.31 -4.55 -0.87
C HIS A 344 -24.71 -3.21 -0.25
N ASP A 345 -24.15 -2.86 0.90
CA ASP A 345 -24.60 -1.73 1.71
C ASP A 345 -23.97 -0.41 1.27
N ILE A 346 -22.77 -0.44 0.68
CA ILE A 346 -22.02 0.75 0.28
C ILE A 346 -21.95 0.88 -1.24
N LEU A 347 -21.50 -0.16 -1.95
CA LEU A 347 -21.28 -0.03 -3.39
C LEU A 347 -22.58 -0.03 -4.20
N MET A 348 -23.54 -0.93 -3.94
CA MET A 348 -24.78 -0.98 -4.72
C MET A 348 -25.55 0.34 -4.75
N PRO A 349 -25.75 1.07 -3.63
CA PRO A 349 -26.38 2.38 -3.67
C PRO A 349 -25.63 3.37 -4.57
N LEU A 350 -24.29 3.27 -4.60
CA LEU A 350 -23.46 4.12 -5.44
C LEU A 350 -23.51 3.73 -6.93
N PHE A 351 -23.71 2.46 -7.25
CA PHE A 351 -23.96 2.00 -8.64
C PHE A 351 -25.31 2.48 -9.20
N SER A 352 -26.22 2.97 -8.34
CA SER A 352 -27.45 3.62 -8.80
C SER A 352 -27.20 5.04 -9.35
N ILE A 353 -25.98 5.56 -9.24
CA ILE A 353 -25.58 6.86 -9.80
C ILE A 353 -25.10 6.64 -11.24
N GLU A 354 -25.87 7.15 -12.22
CA GLU A 354 -25.64 6.89 -13.65
C GLU A 354 -24.22 7.21 -14.16
N LYS A 355 -23.52 8.15 -13.54
CA LYS A 355 -22.20 8.64 -13.99
C LYS A 355 -21.04 8.15 -13.13
N LEU A 356 -21.25 7.12 -12.30
CA LEU A 356 -20.25 6.57 -11.40
C LEU A 356 -19.93 5.11 -11.74
N PHE A 357 -18.66 4.85 -12.04
CA PHE A 357 -18.16 3.54 -12.45
C PHE A 357 -17.12 3.06 -11.46
N PHE A 358 -17.21 1.79 -11.05
CA PHE A 358 -16.30 1.19 -10.09
C PHE A 358 -15.59 -0.02 -10.69
N LEU A 359 -14.29 -0.11 -10.45
CA LEU A 359 -13.50 -1.32 -10.65
C LEU A 359 -12.97 -1.79 -9.30
N VAL A 360 -13.38 -2.98 -8.86
CA VAL A 360 -12.83 -3.58 -7.66
C VAL A 360 -11.58 -4.37 -8.06
N ALA A 361 -10.45 -4.06 -7.44
CA ALA A 361 -9.17 -4.68 -7.75
C ALA A 361 -8.44 -5.08 -6.47
N GLY A 362 -7.51 -6.02 -6.59
CA GLY A 362 -6.63 -6.42 -5.49
C GLY A 362 -6.72 -7.90 -5.21
N TRP A 363 -5.59 -8.47 -4.79
CA TRP A 363 -5.51 -9.88 -4.45
C TRP A 363 -5.73 -10.05 -2.95
N ALA A 364 -6.60 -10.99 -2.56
CA ALA A 364 -6.70 -11.50 -1.20
C ALA A 364 -7.31 -12.92 -1.23
N PRO A 365 -6.88 -13.83 -0.33
CA PRO A 365 -7.41 -15.20 -0.29
C PRO A 365 -8.93 -15.26 -0.19
N PHE A 366 -9.53 -14.38 0.61
CA PHE A 366 -10.98 -14.35 0.81
C PHE A 366 -11.78 -14.06 -0.48
N LEU A 367 -11.20 -13.33 -1.45
CA LEU A 367 -11.88 -13.00 -2.71
C LEU A 367 -12.14 -14.25 -3.56
N SER A 368 -11.38 -15.34 -3.35
CA SER A 368 -11.62 -16.62 -4.00
C SER A 368 -12.96 -17.28 -3.60
N PHE A 369 -13.52 -16.90 -2.45
CA PHE A 369 -14.80 -17.41 -1.97
C PHE A 369 -16.00 -16.56 -2.42
N VAL A 370 -15.76 -15.44 -3.11
CA VAL A 370 -16.84 -14.62 -3.67
C VAL A 370 -17.42 -15.39 -4.88
N PRO A 371 -18.72 -15.72 -4.91
CA PRO A 371 -19.28 -16.48 -6.02
C PRO A 371 -19.30 -15.64 -7.30
N GLU A 372 -19.05 -16.29 -8.45
CA GLU A 372 -19.34 -15.73 -9.77
C GLU A 372 -20.82 -15.96 -10.12
N GLY A 373 -21.49 -14.94 -10.65
CA GLY A 373 -22.89 -15.04 -11.09
C GLY A 373 -23.94 -14.73 -10.01
N SER A 374 -25.21 -14.83 -10.40
CA SER A 374 -26.35 -14.42 -9.58
C SER A 374 -26.65 -15.45 -8.48
N SER A 375 -26.41 -15.11 -7.21
CA SER A 375 -26.82 -15.90 -6.05
C SER A 375 -28.28 -15.66 -5.63
N GLY A 376 -29.15 -15.23 -6.56
CA GLY A 376 -30.53 -14.81 -6.26
C GLY A 376 -30.64 -13.38 -5.70
N ASP A 377 -29.52 -12.68 -5.59
CA ASP A 377 -29.42 -11.32 -5.10
C ASP A 377 -29.32 -10.31 -6.27
N ARG A 378 -29.60 -9.03 -6.02
CA ARG A 378 -29.47 -7.94 -7.03
C ARG A 378 -28.00 -7.65 -7.42
N LEU A 379 -27.05 -8.39 -6.86
CA LEU A 379 -25.62 -8.20 -6.99
C LEU A 379 -24.97 -9.38 -7.73
N GLU A 380 -24.20 -9.09 -8.77
CA GLU A 380 -23.43 -10.07 -9.55
C GLU A 380 -21.96 -9.68 -9.54
N PHE A 381 -21.07 -10.58 -9.11
CA PHE A 381 -19.62 -10.37 -9.29
C PHE A 381 -19.19 -10.91 -10.65
N ARG A 382 -18.47 -10.09 -11.41
CA ARG A 382 -17.86 -10.48 -12.68
C ARG A 382 -16.35 -10.35 -12.60
N ARG A 383 -15.66 -11.49 -12.57
CA ARG A 383 -14.20 -11.51 -12.59
C ARG A 383 -13.70 -11.21 -14.00
N LEU A 384 -12.81 -10.24 -14.11
CA LEU A 384 -12.10 -9.93 -15.35
C LEU A 384 -10.78 -10.70 -15.34
N SER A 385 -10.53 -11.48 -16.39
CA SER A 385 -9.27 -12.23 -16.53
C SER A 385 -8.17 -11.33 -17.07
N LEU A 386 -7.09 -11.18 -16.30
CA LEU A 386 -5.84 -10.62 -16.81
C LEU A 386 -4.92 -11.77 -17.18
N ASP A 387 -4.65 -11.91 -18.47
CA ASP A 387 -3.82 -12.98 -19.00
C ASP A 387 -2.33 -12.63 -18.91
N LEU A 388 -1.48 -13.64 -18.83
CA LEU A 388 -0.03 -13.47 -18.89
C LEU A 388 0.41 -13.10 -20.31
N MET A 389 1.54 -12.39 -20.41
CA MET A 389 2.06 -11.94 -21.71
C MET A 389 2.53 -13.15 -22.52
N GLN A 390 1.90 -13.38 -23.67
CA GLN A 390 2.32 -14.39 -24.63
C GLN A 390 3.64 -13.98 -25.32
N PRO A 391 4.40 -14.91 -25.91
CA PRO A 391 5.67 -14.59 -26.58
C PRO A 391 5.57 -13.44 -27.60
N SER A 392 4.50 -13.38 -28.39
CA SER A 392 4.29 -12.28 -29.35
C SER A 392 4.10 -10.92 -28.66
N VAL A 393 3.42 -10.89 -27.51
CA VAL A 393 3.24 -9.68 -26.71
C VAL A 393 4.57 -9.26 -26.07
N ILE A 394 5.37 -10.22 -25.62
CA ILE A 394 6.70 -9.94 -25.04
C ILE A 394 7.64 -9.37 -26.12
N GLU A 395 7.56 -9.89 -27.34
CA GLU A 395 8.31 -9.35 -28.49
C GLU A 395 7.94 -7.89 -28.74
N GLU A 396 6.65 -7.56 -28.83
CA GLU A 396 6.21 -6.16 -28.96
C GLU A 396 6.65 -5.29 -27.77
N VAL A 397 6.68 -5.84 -26.56
CA VAL A 397 7.21 -5.14 -25.38
C VAL A 397 8.70 -4.83 -25.54
N ILE A 398 9.51 -5.76 -26.06
CA ILE A 398 10.93 -5.54 -26.31
C ILE A 398 11.15 -4.45 -27.37
N GLU A 399 10.32 -4.43 -28.40
CA GLU A 399 10.42 -3.48 -29.51
C GLU A 399 9.97 -2.06 -29.13
N ASN A 400 8.91 -1.95 -28.32
CA ASN A 400 8.21 -0.67 -28.09
C ASN A 400 8.40 -0.07 -26.69
N THR A 401 8.95 -0.81 -25.73
CA THR A 401 9.29 -0.25 -24.41
C THR A 401 10.63 0.48 -24.49
N HIS A 402 10.66 1.72 -24.03
CA HIS A 402 11.89 2.48 -23.89
C HIS A 402 12.75 1.96 -22.74
N TRP A 403 14.06 2.13 -22.86
CA TRP A 403 14.96 1.86 -21.73
C TRP A 403 14.76 2.92 -20.63
N ASP A 404 14.79 4.19 -21.02
CA ASP A 404 14.69 5.35 -20.13
C ASP A 404 13.43 6.21 -20.33
N ASP A 405 13.18 7.09 -19.36
CA ASP A 405 12.04 8.03 -19.39
C ASP A 405 12.18 9.11 -20.47
N ASN A 406 13.39 9.32 -21.00
CA ASN A 406 13.68 10.32 -22.04
C ASN A 406 13.45 9.78 -23.46
N LYS A 407 13.02 8.52 -23.60
CA LYS A 407 12.77 7.83 -24.87
C LYS A 407 14.03 7.74 -25.77
N THR A 408 15.22 7.62 -25.18
CA THR A 408 16.45 7.66 -25.99
C THR A 408 16.64 6.40 -26.85
N GLU A 409 16.35 5.22 -26.30
CA GLU A 409 16.42 3.94 -26.98
C GLU A 409 15.39 2.95 -26.43
N THR A 410 15.09 1.90 -27.18
CA THR A 410 14.19 0.81 -26.78
C THR A 410 14.96 -0.33 -26.12
N ILE A 411 14.27 -1.28 -25.48
CA ILE A 411 14.93 -2.50 -24.94
C ILE A 411 15.69 -3.22 -26.07
N GLN A 412 15.09 -3.35 -27.25
CA GLN A 412 15.73 -3.95 -28.41
C GLN A 412 17.05 -3.25 -28.77
N ALA A 413 17.05 -1.93 -28.85
CA ALA A 413 18.24 -1.15 -29.16
C ALA A 413 19.30 -1.23 -28.05
N HIS A 414 18.87 -1.12 -26.78
CA HIS A 414 19.73 -1.20 -25.61
C HIS A 414 20.48 -2.53 -25.52
N CYS A 415 19.75 -3.64 -25.71
CA CYS A 415 20.32 -4.99 -25.71
C CYS A 415 20.97 -5.38 -27.05
N LYS A 416 20.97 -4.48 -28.04
CA LYS A 416 21.53 -4.67 -29.40
C LYS A 416 20.99 -5.91 -30.11
N LEU A 417 19.69 -6.13 -30.01
CA LEU A 417 19.03 -7.29 -30.60
C LEU A 417 18.72 -7.04 -32.08
N ASP A 418 19.01 -8.01 -32.93
CA ASP A 418 18.45 -8.06 -34.29
C ASP A 418 16.98 -8.49 -34.29
N ASP A 419 16.28 -8.31 -35.42
CA ASP A 419 14.86 -8.62 -35.57
C ASP A 419 14.52 -10.09 -35.26
N GLY A 420 15.45 -11.02 -35.49
CA GLY A 420 15.26 -12.44 -35.17
C GLY A 420 15.59 -12.78 -33.71
N GLN A 421 16.36 -11.93 -33.02
CA GLN A 421 16.74 -12.10 -31.63
C GLN A 421 15.64 -11.64 -30.67
N ALA A 422 14.88 -10.59 -31.00
CA ALA A 422 13.75 -10.14 -30.16
C ALA A 422 12.71 -11.26 -29.94
N ALA A 423 12.25 -11.89 -31.03
CA ALA A 423 11.34 -13.04 -30.97
C ALA A 423 11.88 -14.22 -30.15
N LYS A 424 13.18 -14.52 -30.30
CA LYS A 424 13.84 -15.60 -29.56
C LYS A 424 13.94 -15.28 -28.08
N SER A 425 14.39 -14.09 -27.73
CA SER A 425 14.45 -13.60 -26.36
C SER A 425 13.08 -13.62 -25.71
N ALA A 426 12.03 -13.18 -26.41
CA ALA A 426 10.65 -13.26 -25.95
C ALA A 426 10.21 -14.69 -25.64
N HIS A 427 10.53 -15.66 -26.52
CA HIS A 427 10.22 -17.06 -26.29
C HIS A 427 10.98 -17.64 -25.09
N TYR A 428 12.27 -17.34 -24.94
CA TYR A 428 13.06 -17.79 -23.79
C TYR A 428 12.56 -17.19 -22.48
N LEU A 429 12.33 -15.88 -22.44
CA LEU A 429 11.77 -15.22 -21.27
C LEU A 429 10.41 -15.81 -20.91
N TYR A 430 9.54 -16.07 -21.88
CA TYR A 430 8.26 -16.75 -21.62
C TYR A 430 8.46 -18.14 -20.99
N GLN A 431 9.42 -18.94 -21.43
CA GLN A 431 9.68 -20.26 -20.82
C GLN A 431 10.16 -20.18 -19.37
N ILE A 432 10.79 -19.06 -19.00
CA ILE A 432 11.41 -18.86 -17.68
C ILE A 432 10.47 -18.16 -16.70
N VAL A 433 9.86 -17.05 -17.12
CA VAL A 433 9.00 -16.20 -16.28
C VAL A 433 7.52 -16.25 -16.67
N PHE A 434 7.16 -17.07 -17.65
CA PHE A 434 5.78 -17.32 -18.07
C PHE A 434 4.97 -16.08 -18.44
N GLY A 435 5.63 -15.02 -18.90
CA GLY A 435 4.94 -13.78 -19.26
C GLY A 435 4.52 -12.91 -18.08
N HIS A 436 5.02 -13.16 -16.88
CA HIS A 436 4.69 -12.35 -15.70
C HIS A 436 5.32 -10.95 -15.83
N PRO A 437 4.54 -9.85 -15.91
CA PRO A 437 5.04 -8.52 -16.26
C PRO A 437 6.11 -7.99 -15.30
N ARG A 438 5.95 -8.20 -13.99
CA ARG A 438 6.96 -7.77 -13.01
C ARG A 438 8.28 -8.53 -13.17
N SER A 439 8.20 -9.81 -13.52
CA SER A 439 9.38 -10.66 -13.69
C SER A 439 10.10 -10.33 -14.99
N LEU A 440 9.35 -10.03 -16.06
CA LEU A 440 9.90 -9.49 -17.31
C LEU A 440 10.59 -8.14 -17.08
N LEU A 441 9.94 -7.22 -16.35
CA LEU A 441 10.54 -5.93 -16.01
C LEU A 441 11.84 -6.11 -15.22
N HIS A 442 11.90 -7.09 -14.32
CA HIS A 442 13.14 -7.42 -13.63
C HIS A 442 14.20 -7.93 -14.61
N ALA A 443 13.85 -8.88 -15.48
CA ALA A 443 14.79 -9.42 -16.48
C ALA A 443 15.39 -8.30 -17.34
N PHE A 444 14.56 -7.39 -17.84
CA PHE A 444 15.02 -6.25 -18.63
C PHE A 444 15.91 -5.30 -17.81
N ARG A 445 15.63 -5.07 -16.53
CA ARG A 445 16.50 -4.26 -15.66
C ARG A 445 17.88 -4.87 -15.42
N THR A 446 18.00 -6.19 -15.51
CA THR A 446 19.25 -6.91 -15.19
C THR A 446 20.08 -7.30 -16.41
N CYS A 447 19.42 -7.54 -17.55
CA CYS A 447 20.06 -8.04 -18.76
C CYS A 447 20.30 -6.90 -19.75
N HIS A 448 21.50 -6.86 -20.31
CA HIS A 448 21.97 -5.80 -21.22
C HIS A 448 22.41 -6.36 -22.59
N SER A 449 22.17 -7.66 -22.85
CA SER A 449 22.51 -8.30 -24.12
C SER A 449 21.61 -9.50 -24.43
N TYR A 450 21.61 -9.95 -25.68
CA TYR A 450 20.94 -11.19 -26.10
C TYR A 450 21.34 -12.40 -25.24
N ASP A 451 22.65 -12.61 -25.05
CA ASP A 451 23.16 -13.77 -24.30
C ASP A 451 22.69 -13.73 -22.84
N GLU A 452 22.66 -12.54 -22.22
CA GLU A 452 22.14 -12.36 -20.86
C GLU A 452 20.63 -12.57 -20.76
N LEU A 453 19.85 -12.20 -21.78
CA LEU A 453 18.40 -12.45 -21.81
C LEU A 453 18.08 -13.94 -21.96
N VAL A 454 18.84 -14.66 -22.78
CA VAL A 454 18.65 -16.11 -22.99
C VAL A 454 19.16 -16.92 -21.81
N ALA A 455 20.23 -16.44 -21.15
CA ALA A 455 20.77 -17.04 -19.93
C ALA A 455 20.10 -16.51 -18.65
N TYR A 456 19.04 -15.71 -18.77
CA TYR A 456 18.38 -15.11 -17.61
C TYR A 456 17.83 -16.19 -16.69
N GLU A 457 18.29 -16.17 -15.44
CA GLU A 457 17.69 -16.90 -14.35
C GLU A 457 17.02 -15.87 -13.43
N PRO A 458 15.72 -16.03 -13.11
CA PRO A 458 15.05 -15.14 -12.20
C PRO A 458 15.75 -15.26 -10.84
N PRO A 459 16.00 -14.14 -10.15
CA PRO A 459 16.57 -14.21 -8.82
C PRO A 459 15.71 -15.13 -7.96
N ASP A 460 16.35 -16.01 -7.19
CA ASP A 460 15.67 -16.78 -6.16
C ASP A 460 15.01 -15.75 -5.20
N GLN A 461 13.71 -15.49 -5.33
CA GLN A 461 12.97 -14.62 -4.42
C GLN A 461 11.87 -15.43 -3.72
N PRO A 462 11.71 -15.35 -2.38
CA PRO A 462 12.61 -14.86 -1.33
C PRO A 462 12.95 -15.92 -0.26
N GLU A 463 13.78 -15.49 0.69
CA GLU A 463 14.16 -16.06 2.00
C GLU A 463 13.07 -16.82 2.78
N ALA A 464 11.78 -16.71 2.40
CA ALA A 464 10.69 -17.54 2.90
C ALA A 464 10.91 -19.04 2.67
N LEU A 465 11.69 -19.41 1.65
CA LEU A 465 12.13 -20.79 1.40
C LEU A 465 13.45 -21.18 2.09
N ALA A 466 14.17 -20.22 2.69
CA ALA A 466 15.48 -20.46 3.30
C ALA A 466 15.40 -21.20 4.64
N ASP A 467 14.24 -21.17 5.30
CA ASP A 467 13.99 -21.95 6.51
C ASP A 467 13.54 -23.37 6.14
N GLY A 468 14.52 -24.23 5.82
CA GLY A 468 14.27 -25.58 5.27
C GLY A 468 13.37 -26.46 6.15
N GLU A 469 13.32 -26.22 7.46
CA GLU A 469 12.51 -26.97 8.42
C GLU A 469 11.03 -26.55 8.32
N HIS A 470 10.75 -25.25 8.32
CA HIS A 470 9.39 -24.70 8.20
C HIS A 470 8.76 -25.01 6.83
N ASN A 471 9.58 -25.06 5.78
CA ASN A 471 9.14 -25.42 4.43
C ASN A 471 8.86 -26.92 4.28
N GLY A 472 9.65 -27.78 4.93
CA GLY A 472 9.37 -29.21 4.98
C GLY A 472 8.00 -29.51 5.60
N GLU A 473 7.64 -28.80 6.68
CA GLU A 473 6.32 -28.93 7.30
C GLU A 473 5.19 -28.42 6.42
N ARG A 474 5.35 -27.24 5.79
CA ARG A 474 4.35 -26.70 4.86
C ARG A 474 4.13 -27.60 3.64
N LEU A 475 5.21 -28.16 3.08
CA LEU A 475 5.13 -29.12 1.98
C LEU A 475 4.39 -30.40 2.38
N LYS A 476 4.60 -30.90 3.61
CA LYS A 476 3.85 -32.03 4.16
C LYS A 476 2.38 -31.70 4.37
N GLN A 477 2.10 -30.55 4.97
CA GLN A 477 0.75 -30.07 5.25
C GLN A 477 -0.10 -29.93 3.97
N PHE A 478 0.51 -29.45 2.88
CA PHE A 478 -0.18 -29.20 1.61
C PHE A 478 0.17 -30.19 0.51
N ALA A 479 0.67 -31.38 0.84
CA ALA A 479 1.15 -32.37 -0.12
C ALA A 479 0.10 -32.76 -1.18
N THR A 480 -1.18 -32.87 -0.78
CA THR A 480 -2.27 -33.24 -1.71
C THR A 480 -2.57 -32.13 -2.73
N PRO A 481 -2.84 -30.87 -2.31
CA PRO A 481 -2.95 -29.74 -3.23
C PRO A 481 -1.74 -29.57 -4.15
N LEU A 482 -0.52 -29.64 -3.59
CA LEU A 482 0.71 -29.47 -4.36
C LEU A 482 0.90 -30.58 -5.41
N LYS A 483 0.51 -31.82 -5.08
CA LYS A 483 0.48 -32.91 -6.07
C LYS A 483 -0.50 -32.60 -7.20
N ALA A 484 -1.69 -32.10 -6.89
CA ALA A 484 -2.65 -31.69 -7.91
C ALA A 484 -2.07 -30.58 -8.81
N PHE A 485 -1.32 -29.63 -8.25
CA PHE A 485 -0.64 -28.59 -9.00
C PHE A 485 0.42 -29.15 -9.95
N VAL A 486 1.27 -30.06 -9.47
CA VAL A 486 2.30 -30.70 -10.30
C VAL A 486 1.67 -31.55 -11.40
N ASP A 487 0.61 -32.30 -11.09
CA ASP A 487 -0.09 -33.14 -12.07
C ASP A 487 -0.81 -32.29 -13.14
N SER A 488 -1.47 -31.20 -12.74
CA SER A 488 -2.07 -30.21 -13.64
C SER A 488 -1.02 -29.59 -14.55
N PHE A 489 0.09 -29.11 -13.99
CA PHE A 489 1.21 -28.52 -14.74
C PHE A 489 1.82 -29.51 -15.73
N ARG A 490 2.08 -30.75 -15.31
CA ARG A 490 2.68 -31.79 -16.18
C ARG A 490 1.79 -32.19 -17.33
N ARG A 491 0.48 -32.25 -17.11
CA ARG A 491 -0.50 -32.64 -18.14
C ARG A 491 -0.95 -31.45 -18.98
N ASN A 492 -0.58 -30.23 -18.59
CA ASN A 492 -1.06 -28.99 -19.18
C ASN A 492 -2.60 -28.93 -19.20
N VAL A 493 -3.23 -29.26 -18.06
CA VAL A 493 -4.69 -29.28 -17.90
C VAL A 493 -5.10 -28.26 -16.83
N PRO A 494 -6.15 -27.45 -17.06
CA PRO A 494 -6.64 -26.52 -16.05
C PRO A 494 -7.03 -27.20 -14.74
N ILE A 495 -6.85 -26.49 -13.62
CA ILE A 495 -7.22 -26.94 -12.28
C ILE A 495 -8.26 -26.01 -11.65
N ASP A 496 -9.10 -26.58 -10.79
CA ASP A 496 -10.01 -25.82 -9.96
C ASP A 496 -9.30 -25.35 -8.68
N LEU A 497 -8.96 -24.06 -8.63
CA LEU A 497 -8.36 -23.38 -7.48
C LEU A 497 -9.39 -22.97 -6.41
N SER A 498 -10.68 -23.08 -6.68
CA SER A 498 -11.73 -22.90 -5.67
C SER A 498 -11.84 -24.09 -4.71
N ALA A 499 -11.25 -25.23 -5.08
CA ALA A 499 -11.19 -26.41 -4.22
C ALA A 499 -10.53 -26.09 -2.87
N THR A 500 -11.08 -26.67 -1.79
CA THR A 500 -10.61 -26.43 -0.43
C THR A 500 -10.02 -27.67 0.21
N CYS A 501 -9.04 -27.50 1.10
CA CYS A 501 -8.58 -28.55 2.01
C CYS A 501 -8.44 -28.03 3.44
N LYS A 502 -8.24 -28.94 4.41
CA LYS A 502 -7.94 -28.57 5.79
C LYS A 502 -6.45 -28.35 5.97
N ALA A 503 -6.09 -27.23 6.56
CA ALA A 503 -4.75 -26.95 7.07
C ALA A 503 -4.47 -27.75 8.36
N GLY A 504 -3.21 -27.78 8.81
CA GLY A 504 -2.79 -28.51 10.01
C GLY A 504 -3.43 -28.00 11.31
N ASP A 505 -3.90 -26.75 11.32
CA ASP A 505 -4.68 -26.14 12.40
C ASP A 505 -6.20 -26.40 12.29
N GLY A 506 -6.63 -27.19 11.30
CA GLY A 506 -8.03 -27.53 11.03
C GLY A 506 -8.81 -26.47 10.24
N LYS A 507 -8.21 -25.32 9.90
CA LYS A 507 -8.86 -24.28 9.09
C LYS A 507 -9.00 -24.72 7.64
N THR A 508 -10.06 -24.25 7.00
CA THR A 508 -10.30 -24.50 5.57
C THR A 508 -9.52 -23.47 4.75
N ILE A 509 -8.72 -23.94 3.79
CA ILE A 509 -7.93 -23.09 2.88
C ILE A 509 -8.16 -23.51 1.43
N THR A 510 -8.22 -22.55 0.51
CA THR A 510 -8.40 -22.80 -0.93
C THR A 510 -7.08 -23.13 -1.61
N TYR A 511 -7.16 -23.84 -2.73
CA TYR A 511 -6.03 -24.11 -3.60
C TYR A 511 -5.44 -22.79 -4.14
N ALA A 512 -6.25 -21.78 -4.42
CA ALA A 512 -5.77 -20.43 -4.76
C ALA A 512 -4.86 -19.82 -3.69
N ALA A 513 -5.25 -19.92 -2.41
CA ALA A 513 -4.45 -19.42 -1.30
C ALA A 513 -3.15 -20.22 -1.12
N ILE A 514 -3.19 -21.53 -1.33
CA ILE A 514 -2.00 -22.39 -1.32
C ILE A 514 -1.06 -22.00 -2.46
N ALA A 515 -1.58 -21.84 -3.68
CA ALA A 515 -0.77 -21.39 -4.82
C ALA A 515 -0.03 -20.10 -4.47
N TYR A 516 -0.72 -19.12 -3.89
CA TYR A 516 -0.08 -17.89 -3.41
C TYR A 516 0.99 -18.11 -2.33
N ILE A 517 0.72 -18.93 -1.31
CA ILE A 517 1.68 -19.24 -0.24
C ILE A 517 2.99 -19.77 -0.82
N PHE A 518 2.88 -20.59 -1.87
CA PHE A 518 4.03 -21.17 -2.55
C PHE A 518 4.58 -20.29 -3.68
N GLY A 519 4.04 -19.10 -3.94
CA GLY A 519 4.47 -18.24 -5.05
C GLY A 519 4.20 -18.86 -6.43
N ILE A 520 3.15 -19.66 -6.55
CA ILE A 520 2.67 -20.23 -7.80
C ILE A 520 1.68 -19.25 -8.42
N ASP A 521 2.02 -18.82 -9.63
CA ASP A 521 1.20 -17.91 -10.41
C ASP A 521 0.17 -18.71 -11.22
N TRP A 522 -0.90 -18.06 -11.68
CA TRP A 522 -1.94 -18.69 -12.48
C TRP A 522 -2.70 -17.68 -13.33
N GLU A 523 -3.31 -18.15 -14.42
CA GLU A 523 -4.21 -17.38 -15.29
C GLU A 523 -5.57 -18.08 -15.44
N GLY A 524 -6.57 -17.36 -15.96
CA GLY A 524 -7.91 -17.88 -16.22
C GLY A 524 -8.91 -17.55 -15.12
N THR A 525 -9.74 -18.51 -14.75
CA THR A 525 -10.75 -18.37 -13.67
C THR A 525 -10.39 -19.28 -12.51
N LEU A 526 -10.94 -19.03 -11.33
CA LEU A 526 -10.74 -19.91 -10.17
C LEU A 526 -11.12 -21.36 -10.47
N HIS A 527 -12.18 -21.61 -11.23
CA HIS A 527 -12.63 -22.97 -11.55
C HIS A 527 -11.84 -23.64 -12.68
N ARG A 528 -11.12 -22.85 -13.49
CA ARG A 528 -10.34 -23.30 -14.64
C ARG A 528 -9.07 -22.45 -14.74
N ALA A 529 -8.13 -22.70 -13.84
CA ALA A 529 -6.87 -21.99 -13.78
C ALA A 529 -5.76 -22.79 -14.48
N THR A 530 -4.95 -22.12 -15.28
CA THR A 530 -3.68 -22.67 -15.76
C THR A 530 -2.58 -22.22 -14.81
N LEU A 531 -1.83 -23.17 -14.26
CA LEU A 531 -0.78 -22.89 -13.28
C LEU A 531 0.57 -22.60 -13.94
N TYR A 532 1.28 -21.63 -13.36
CA TYR A 532 2.64 -21.27 -13.69
C TYR A 532 3.50 -21.44 -12.45
N ILE A 533 4.29 -22.51 -12.47
CA ILE A 533 5.13 -22.89 -11.35
C ILE A 533 6.57 -22.41 -11.64
N PRO A 534 7.08 -21.40 -10.91
CA PRO A 534 8.45 -20.93 -11.09
C PRO A 534 9.49 -22.05 -10.97
N ALA A 535 10.63 -21.88 -11.64
CA ALA A 535 11.70 -22.89 -11.69
C ALA A 535 12.18 -23.37 -10.31
N TYR A 536 12.31 -22.48 -9.34
CA TYR A 536 12.74 -22.81 -7.99
C TYR A 536 11.69 -23.66 -7.24
N ILE A 537 10.40 -23.34 -7.36
CA ILE A 537 9.32 -24.16 -6.80
C ILE A 537 9.24 -25.51 -7.51
N ARG A 538 9.44 -25.56 -8.84
CA ARG A 538 9.52 -26.83 -9.57
C ARG A 538 10.63 -27.70 -8.99
N ARG A 539 11.83 -27.17 -8.73
CA ARG A 539 12.93 -27.92 -8.11
C ARG A 539 12.52 -28.47 -6.74
N VAL A 540 11.96 -27.65 -5.86
CA VAL A 540 11.50 -28.05 -4.52
C VAL A 540 10.40 -29.10 -4.60
N LEU A 541 9.38 -28.88 -5.44
CA LEU A 541 8.27 -29.80 -5.62
C LEU A 541 8.73 -31.12 -6.24
N TYR A 542 9.66 -31.12 -7.20
CA TYR A 542 10.18 -32.35 -7.78
C TYR A 542 11.05 -33.13 -6.80
N LEU A 543 11.99 -32.47 -6.12
CA LEU A 543 12.82 -33.11 -5.08
C LEU A 543 11.95 -33.71 -3.98
N SER A 544 10.93 -32.96 -3.54
CA SER A 544 9.97 -33.42 -2.53
C SER A 544 9.09 -34.54 -3.06
N TYR A 545 8.55 -34.44 -4.28
CA TYR A 545 7.65 -35.44 -4.89
C TYR A 545 8.34 -36.80 -5.06
N PHE A 546 9.63 -36.82 -5.41
CA PHE A 546 10.41 -38.06 -5.48
C PHE A 546 10.69 -38.64 -4.07
N SER A 547 11.03 -37.83 -3.07
CA SER A 547 11.13 -38.29 -1.67
C SER A 547 9.79 -38.69 -1.06
N PHE A 548 8.67 -38.07 -1.47
CA PHE A 548 7.31 -38.44 -1.06
C PHE A 548 6.91 -39.80 -1.62
N ARG A 549 7.36 -40.15 -2.84
CA ARG A 549 7.13 -41.47 -3.41
C ARG A 549 7.86 -42.56 -2.62
N GLU A 550 9.04 -42.27 -2.09
CA GLU A 550 9.79 -43.19 -1.22
C GLU A 550 9.19 -43.28 0.20
N MET A 551 8.72 -42.16 0.78
CA MET A 551 8.05 -42.17 2.09
C MET A 551 6.67 -42.82 2.06
N VAL A 552 5.86 -42.60 1.03
CA VAL A 552 4.53 -43.24 0.91
C VAL A 552 4.67 -44.75 0.65
N VAL A 553 5.76 -45.20 0.02
CA VAL A 553 6.07 -46.63 -0.12
C VAL A 553 6.61 -47.24 1.19
N GLN A 554 7.31 -46.46 2.03
CA GLN A 554 7.78 -46.91 3.35
C GLN A 554 6.71 -46.88 4.45
N PHE A 555 5.69 -46.02 4.36
CA PHE A 555 4.64 -45.89 5.37
C PHE A 555 3.23 -46.31 4.88
N GLY A 556 3.09 -46.69 3.62
CA GLY A 556 1.85 -47.21 3.01
C GLY A 556 1.87 -48.71 2.74
N GLY A 557 2.60 -49.47 3.57
CA GLY A 557 2.65 -50.94 3.53
C GLY A 557 1.72 -51.59 4.56
N ASN A 558 0.42 -51.40 4.40
CA ASN A 558 -0.71 -52.33 4.65
C ASN A 558 -2.04 -51.57 4.71
#